data_AF-A0A955XL37-F1
#
_entry.id   AF-A0A955XL37-F1
#
_cell.length_a   1.000
_cell.length_b   1.000
_cell.length_c   1.000
_cell.angle_alpha   90.00
_cell.angle_beta   90.00
_cell.angle_gamma   90.00
#
_symmetry.space_group_name_H-M   'P 1'
#
loop_
_entity.id
_entity.type
_entity.pdbx_description
1 polymer ?
#
loop_
_entity_poly.entity_id
_entity_poly.type
_entity_poly.pdbx_seq_one_letter_code
_entity_poly.pdbx_strand_id
1 'polypeptide(L)'
;MLTRGWRDAPEGLRLSYWLATPRGPLEVEIEGERAVMFVAREVEAEADGRRAVDLTTLWGQPVDALYFTQQRRMVDVARAIRERGHPTCESDVKPADRYLMERFITGPCRVTGAIRRRGRFLYANNPTLRPAEHRPQLTSLSLDIETDGFGGPIISIALVDDTG
;
A
#
# COMPACT_ATOMS: atom_id res chain seq x y z
N MET A 1 -1.56 -3.06 12.16
CA MET A 1 -1.32 -1.98 11.18
C MET A 1 -2.51 -1.03 11.23
N LEU A 2 -2.28 0.28 11.14
CA LEU A 2 -3.31 1.32 11.21
C LEU A 2 -3.64 1.87 9.83
N THR A 3 -2.63 2.33 9.10
CA THR A 3 -2.80 2.87 7.75
C THR A 3 -1.74 2.30 6.81
N ARG A 4 -2.07 2.31 5.53
CA ARG A 4 -1.22 1.91 4.42
C ARG A 4 -1.38 2.92 3.30
N GLY A 5 -0.30 3.24 2.63
CA GLY A 5 -0.25 4.21 1.55
C GLY A 5 0.83 3.85 0.55
N TRP A 6 0.77 4.48 -0.61
CA TRP A 6 1.83 4.42 -1.60
C TRP A 6 1.86 5.72 -2.39
N ARG A 7 2.99 5.98 -3.04
CA ARG A 7 3.15 7.08 -3.98
C ARG A 7 4.18 6.72 -5.04
N ASP A 8 3.99 7.26 -6.24
CA ASP A 8 5.06 7.33 -7.23
C ASP A 8 6.04 8.44 -6.79
N ALA A 9 7.33 8.11 -6.70
CA ALA A 9 8.42 9.05 -6.45
C ALA A 9 9.41 9.03 -7.63
N PRO A 10 10.30 10.02 -7.77
CA PRO A 10 11.31 10.03 -8.84
C PRO A 10 12.17 8.77 -8.87
N GLU A 11 12.47 8.18 -7.71
CA GLU A 11 13.28 6.98 -7.57
C GLU A 11 12.48 5.67 -7.75
N GLY A 12 11.17 5.78 -8.00
CA GLY A 12 10.24 4.66 -8.14
C GLY A 12 9.16 4.64 -7.07
N LEU A 13 8.49 3.51 -6.96
CA LEU A 13 7.37 3.31 -6.05
C LEU A 13 7.81 3.30 -4.59
N ARG A 14 7.13 4.07 -3.74
CA ARG A 14 7.31 4.04 -2.29
C ARG A 14 6.04 3.60 -1.61
N LEU A 15 6.16 2.62 -0.72
CA LEU A 15 5.06 2.11 0.10
C LEU A 15 5.25 2.59 1.54
N SER A 16 4.16 3.01 2.19
CA SER A 16 4.19 3.44 3.58
C SER A 16 3.17 2.68 4.42
N TYR A 17 3.57 2.31 5.64
CA TYR A 17 2.72 1.62 6.60
C TYR A 17 2.89 2.25 7.97
N TRP A 18 1.78 2.58 8.64
CA TRP A 18 1.80 3.01 10.04
C TRP A 18 1.33 1.88 10.93
N LEU A 19 2.14 1.55 11.93
CA LEU A 19 1.88 0.47 12.88
C LEU A 19 1.75 1.05 14.29
N ALA A 20 0.74 0.59 15.02
CA ALA A 20 0.71 0.72 16.48
C ALA A 20 1.66 -0.33 17.08
N THR A 21 2.57 0.11 17.96
CA THR A 21 3.50 -0.77 18.68
C THR A 21 3.51 -0.41 20.16
N PRO A 22 3.94 -1.31 21.07
CA PRO A 22 4.11 -0.99 22.49
C PRO A 22 5.11 0.15 22.76
N ARG A 23 5.96 0.50 21.79
CA ARG A 23 6.98 1.57 21.91
C ARG A 23 6.55 2.87 21.23
N GLY A 24 5.28 2.99 20.86
CA GLY A 24 4.71 4.11 20.12
C GLY A 24 4.46 3.78 18.64
N PRO A 25 3.99 4.78 17.85
CA PRO A 25 3.75 4.61 16.43
C PRO A 25 5.05 4.33 15.67
N LEU A 26 4.99 3.42 14.71
CA LEU A 26 6.09 3.06 13.81
C LEU A 26 5.66 3.33 12.36
N GLU A 27 6.36 4.22 11.69
CA GLU A 27 6.31 4.39 10.24
C GLU A 27 7.31 3.43 9.59
N VAL A 28 6.81 2.64 8.63
CA VAL A 28 7.62 1.79 7.77
C VAL A 28 7.53 2.30 6.34
N GLU A 29 8.68 2.55 5.72
CA GLU A 29 8.79 2.88 4.30
C GLU A 29 9.48 1.73 3.56
N ILE A 30 8.88 1.26 2.47
CA ILE A 30 9.46 0.28 1.54
C ILE A 30 9.70 0.97 0.21
N GLU A 31 10.89 0.77 -0.35
CA GLU A 31 11.35 1.30 -1.62
C GLU A 31 11.85 0.15 -2.51
N GLY A 32 12.00 0.40 -3.82
CA GLY A 32 12.50 -0.60 -4.76
C GLY A 32 11.50 -1.67 -5.18
N GLU A 33 10.27 -1.62 -4.66
CA GLU A 33 9.16 -2.44 -5.14
C GLU A 33 8.69 -1.97 -6.51
N ARG A 34 8.12 -2.89 -7.30
CA ARG A 34 7.60 -2.61 -8.64
C ARG A 34 6.11 -2.90 -8.68
N ALA A 35 5.37 -2.05 -9.40
CA ALA A 35 4.01 -2.36 -9.78
C ALA A 35 4.02 -3.54 -10.77
N VAL A 36 3.02 -4.42 -10.66
CA VAL A 36 2.92 -5.63 -11.49
C VAL A 36 1.48 -5.88 -11.90
N MET A 37 1.30 -6.28 -13.15
CA MET A 37 0.06 -6.84 -13.68
C MET A 37 0.37 -8.03 -14.59
N PHE A 38 -0.65 -8.82 -14.92
CA PHE A 38 -0.49 -10.00 -15.77
C PHE A 38 -1.31 -9.86 -17.05
N VAL A 39 -0.73 -10.33 -18.16
CA VAL A 39 -1.35 -10.32 -19.48
C VAL A 39 -1.10 -11.65 -20.17
N ALA A 40 -1.99 -12.03 -21.08
CA ALA A 40 -1.78 -13.14 -21.99
C ALA A 40 -0.44 -13.01 -22.76
N ARG A 41 0.28 -14.12 -22.98
CA ARG A 41 1.65 -14.09 -23.54
C ARG A 41 1.74 -13.49 -24.95
N GLU A 42 0.68 -13.58 -25.72
CA GLU A 42 0.60 -12.99 -27.06
C GLU A 42 0.33 -11.48 -27.05
N VAL A 43 -0.03 -10.90 -25.90
CA VAL A 43 -0.33 -9.46 -25.81
C VAL A 43 0.96 -8.66 -25.82
N GLU A 44 1.11 -7.81 -26.82
CA GLU A 44 2.21 -6.86 -26.91
C GLU A 44 1.97 -5.63 -26.03
N ALA A 45 2.93 -5.36 -25.16
CA ALA A 45 2.90 -4.26 -24.20
C ALA A 45 4.32 -3.85 -23.80
N GLU A 46 4.53 -2.54 -23.68
CA GLU A 46 5.79 -1.98 -23.19
C GLU A 46 5.76 -1.88 -21.65
N ALA A 47 6.80 -2.42 -21.01
CA ALA A 47 6.97 -2.41 -19.56
C ALA A 47 8.45 -2.26 -19.21
N ASP A 48 8.77 -1.93 -17.95
CA ASP A 48 10.16 -1.89 -17.46
C ASP A 48 10.78 -3.29 -17.37
N GLY A 49 9.93 -4.31 -17.29
CA GLY A 49 10.34 -5.70 -17.42
C GLY A 49 9.16 -6.60 -17.76
N ARG A 50 9.44 -7.70 -18.45
CA ARG A 50 8.47 -8.73 -18.80
C ARG A 50 9.07 -10.09 -18.48
N ARG A 51 8.29 -10.97 -17.85
CA ARG A 51 8.74 -12.32 -17.49
C ARG A 51 7.62 -13.33 -17.69
N ALA A 52 7.93 -14.43 -18.37
CA ALA A 52 7.07 -15.60 -18.38
C ALA A 52 6.99 -16.22 -16.98
N VAL A 53 5.77 -16.40 -16.51
CA VAL A 53 5.46 -16.98 -15.20
C VAL A 53 4.69 -18.28 -15.37
N ASP A 54 4.80 -19.15 -14.37
CA ASP A 54 4.02 -20.39 -14.29
C ASP A 54 2.66 -20.10 -13.64
N LEU A 55 1.90 -19.24 -14.31
CA LEU A 55 0.56 -18.81 -13.92
C LEU A 55 -0.35 -18.79 -15.16
N THR A 56 -1.64 -18.95 -14.94
CA THR A 56 -2.66 -18.84 -15.97
C THR A 56 -3.79 -17.91 -15.53
N THR A 57 -4.54 -17.40 -16.49
CA THR A 57 -5.85 -16.79 -16.22
C THR A 57 -6.83 -17.83 -15.66
N LEU A 58 -8.00 -17.38 -15.20
CA LEU A 58 -9.10 -18.28 -14.77
C LEU A 58 -9.56 -19.23 -15.89
N TRP A 59 -9.28 -18.90 -17.15
CA TRP A 59 -9.62 -19.70 -18.33
C TRP A 59 -8.47 -20.62 -18.78
N GLY A 60 -7.39 -20.73 -17.99
CA GLY A 60 -6.25 -21.60 -18.29
C GLY A 60 -5.26 -21.04 -19.31
N GLN A 61 -5.39 -19.77 -19.70
CA GLN A 61 -4.46 -19.16 -20.66
C GLN A 61 -3.16 -18.74 -19.95
N PRO A 62 -1.98 -19.15 -20.45
CA PRO A 62 -0.70 -18.73 -19.89
C PRO A 62 -0.52 -17.21 -19.92
N VAL A 63 0.08 -16.66 -18.88
CA VAL A 63 0.34 -15.21 -18.75
C VAL A 63 1.82 -14.89 -18.60
N ASP A 64 2.16 -13.64 -18.93
CA ASP A 64 3.40 -12.99 -18.54
C ASP A 64 3.12 -11.94 -17.45
N ALA A 65 4.09 -11.76 -16.56
CA ALA A 65 4.10 -10.65 -15.61
C ALA A 65 4.79 -9.44 -16.23
N LEU A 66 4.11 -8.29 -16.21
CA LEU A 66 4.65 -7.00 -16.63
C LEU A 66 4.97 -6.15 -15.41
N TYR A 67 6.20 -5.67 -15.31
CA TYR A 67 6.72 -4.90 -14.19
C TYR A 67 6.91 -3.43 -14.55
N PHE A 68 6.59 -2.55 -13.62
CA PHE A 68 6.69 -1.10 -13.79
C PHE A 68 7.30 -0.46 -12.54
N THR A 69 8.19 0.50 -12.76
CA THR A 69 8.81 1.34 -11.72
C THR A 69 7.82 2.36 -11.14
N GLN A 70 6.81 2.74 -11.91
CA GLN A 70 5.74 3.67 -11.53
C GLN A 70 4.37 3.02 -11.70
N GLN A 71 3.51 3.16 -10.71
CA GLN A 71 2.13 2.66 -10.74
C GLN A 71 1.32 3.35 -11.84
N ARG A 72 1.49 4.67 -12.03
CA ARG A 72 0.77 5.41 -13.08
C ARG A 72 1.03 4.84 -14.48
N ARG A 73 2.27 4.48 -14.80
CA ARG A 73 2.61 3.86 -16.10
C ARG A 73 1.91 2.52 -16.28
N MET A 74 1.87 1.69 -15.23
CA MET A 74 1.12 0.43 -15.28
C MET A 74 -0.36 0.69 -15.57
N VAL A 75 -0.98 1.67 -14.91
CA VAL A 75 -2.40 2.03 -15.14
C VAL A 75 -2.65 2.47 -16.58
N ASP A 76 -1.76 3.29 -17.14
CA ASP A 76 -1.85 3.77 -18.52
C ASP A 76 -1.74 2.62 -19.53
N VAL A 77 -0.74 1.74 -19.36
CA VAL A 77 -0.56 0.57 -20.23
C VAL A 77 -1.73 -0.40 -20.07
N ALA A 78 -2.23 -0.62 -18.85
CA ALA A 78 -3.36 -1.49 -18.60
C ALA A 78 -4.63 -0.99 -19.33
N ARG A 79 -4.87 0.32 -19.31
CA ARG A 79 -5.96 0.95 -20.06
C ARG A 79 -5.79 0.74 -21.56
N ALA A 80 -4.60 1.00 -22.11
CA ALA A 80 -4.34 0.82 -23.55
C ALA A 80 -4.46 -0.64 -24.02
N ILE A 81 -4.17 -1.61 -23.16
CA ILE A 81 -4.39 -3.04 -23.45
C ILE A 81 -5.89 -3.36 -23.49
N ARG A 82 -6.65 -2.87 -22.50
CA ARG A 82 -8.11 -3.07 -22.45
C ARG A 82 -8.84 -2.42 -23.61
N GLU A 83 -8.41 -1.25 -24.05
CA GLU A 83 -8.95 -0.57 -25.24
C GLU A 83 -8.74 -1.39 -26.53
N ARG A 84 -7.69 -2.23 -26.58
CA ARG A 84 -7.45 -3.18 -27.68
C ARG A 84 -8.24 -4.50 -27.54
N GLY A 85 -9.11 -4.62 -26.53
CA GLY A 85 -9.95 -5.79 -26.32
C GLY A 85 -9.28 -6.94 -25.55
N HIS A 86 -8.10 -6.71 -24.97
CA HIS A 86 -7.39 -7.72 -24.18
C HIS A 86 -7.59 -7.49 -22.67
N PRO A 87 -7.88 -8.54 -21.88
CA PRO A 87 -7.98 -8.42 -20.44
C PRO A 87 -6.60 -8.22 -19.80
N THR A 88 -6.58 -7.47 -18.70
CA THR A 88 -5.42 -7.32 -17.82
C THR A 88 -5.78 -7.89 -16.45
N CYS A 89 -4.98 -8.81 -15.93
CA CYS A 89 -5.24 -9.41 -14.62
C CYS A 89 -4.50 -8.66 -13.52
N GLU A 90 -5.21 -8.43 -12.41
CA GLU A 90 -4.73 -7.83 -11.17
C GLU A 90 -4.07 -6.44 -11.28
N SER A 91 -4.37 -5.71 -12.37
CA SER A 91 -3.91 -4.33 -12.60
C SER A 91 -4.54 -3.30 -11.65
N ASP A 92 -5.57 -3.69 -10.92
CA ASP A 92 -6.35 -2.89 -9.97
C ASP A 92 -5.86 -3.02 -8.52
N VAL A 93 -4.97 -3.97 -8.23
CA VAL A 93 -4.39 -4.15 -6.90
C VAL A 93 -3.42 -3.01 -6.59
N LYS A 94 -3.70 -2.29 -5.50
CA LYS A 94 -2.82 -1.19 -5.05
C LYS A 94 -1.46 -1.76 -4.60
N PRO A 95 -0.34 -1.09 -4.89
CA PRO A 95 0.99 -1.57 -4.52
C PRO A 95 1.19 -1.87 -3.04
N ALA A 96 0.68 -0.99 -2.17
CA ALA A 96 0.76 -1.19 -0.72
C ALA A 96 0.01 -2.46 -0.28
N ASP A 97 -1.07 -2.83 -0.98
CA ASP A 97 -1.90 -4.00 -0.69
C ASP A 97 -1.25 -5.26 -1.24
N ARG A 98 -0.73 -5.19 -2.46
CA ARG A 98 0.06 -6.24 -3.12
C ARG A 98 1.19 -6.74 -2.22
N TYR A 99 2.00 -5.82 -1.72
CA TYR A 99 3.15 -6.15 -0.87
C TYR A 99 2.77 -6.97 0.38
N LEU A 100 1.64 -6.62 1.00
CA LEU A 100 1.13 -7.32 2.20
C LEU A 100 0.49 -8.66 1.84
N MET A 101 -0.29 -8.69 0.77
CA MET A 101 -0.99 -9.88 0.28
C MET A 101 -0.01 -11.02 -0.02
N GLU A 102 1.06 -10.72 -0.76
CA GLU A 102 2.10 -11.70 -1.12
C GLU A 102 2.88 -12.22 0.09
N ARG A 103 2.81 -11.52 1.23
CA ARG A 103 3.45 -11.90 2.50
C ARG A 103 2.44 -12.42 3.53
N PHE A 104 1.18 -12.63 3.15
CA PHE A 104 0.08 -13.07 4.02
C PHE A 104 -0.14 -12.18 5.25
N ILE A 105 0.12 -10.87 5.12
CA ILE A 105 -0.05 -9.91 6.22
C ILE A 105 -1.45 -9.29 6.14
N THR A 106 -2.29 -9.56 7.14
CA THR A 106 -3.67 -9.04 7.22
C THR A 106 -3.82 -7.85 8.16
N GLY A 107 -2.90 -7.67 9.12
CA GLY A 107 -2.92 -6.52 10.03
C GLY A 107 -1.80 -6.55 11.06
N PRO A 108 -1.71 -7.58 11.92
CA PRO A 108 -0.59 -7.74 12.82
C PRO A 108 0.63 -8.26 12.06
N CYS A 109 1.78 -7.64 12.30
CA CYS A 109 3.05 -8.05 11.69
C CYS A 109 4.23 -7.77 12.61
N ARG A 110 5.30 -8.54 12.39
CA ARG A 110 6.61 -8.32 12.99
C ARG A 110 7.47 -7.53 12.00
N VAL A 111 8.11 -6.49 12.50
CA VAL A 111 9.07 -5.68 11.75
C VAL A 111 10.48 -6.01 12.24
N THR A 112 11.40 -6.30 11.33
CA THR A 112 12.81 -6.60 11.64
C THR A 112 13.72 -5.80 10.73
N GLY A 113 14.64 -5.04 11.31
CA GLY A 113 15.55 -4.14 10.60
C GLY A 113 16.04 -3.01 11.48
N ALA A 114 16.71 -2.02 10.88
CA ALA A 114 17.15 -0.83 11.59
C ALA A 114 15.95 0.07 11.92
N ILE A 115 15.60 0.15 13.20
CA ILE A 115 14.52 1.01 13.71
C ILE A 115 15.16 2.19 14.44
N ARG A 116 14.84 3.41 13.99
CA ARG A 116 15.35 4.66 14.57
C ARG A 116 14.21 5.55 15.03
N ARG A 117 14.46 6.43 16.00
CA ARG A 117 13.49 7.44 16.40
C ARG A 117 13.52 8.61 15.40
N ARG A 118 12.34 9.08 14.98
CA ARG A 118 12.14 10.25 14.13
C ARG A 118 11.08 11.14 14.77
N GLY A 119 11.52 12.16 15.49
CA GLY A 119 10.62 13.01 16.28
C GLY A 119 9.82 12.18 17.29
N ARG A 120 8.48 12.18 17.15
CA ARG A 120 7.54 11.51 18.07
C ARG A 120 7.25 10.05 17.73
N PHE A 121 7.78 9.54 16.62
CA PHE A 121 7.50 8.18 16.16
C PHE A 121 8.79 7.39 15.87
N LEU A 122 8.66 6.08 15.70
CA LEU A 122 9.71 5.19 15.24
C LEU A 122 9.67 5.10 13.72
N TYR A 123 10.81 4.95 13.07
CA TYR A 123 10.91 4.86 11.62
C TYR A 123 11.82 3.70 11.22
N ALA A 124 11.41 2.97 10.17
CA ALA A 124 12.23 1.96 9.53
C ALA A 124 12.10 2.06 8.00
N ASN A 125 13.25 2.11 7.32
CA ASN A 125 13.33 2.06 5.85
C ASN A 125 13.76 0.66 5.42
N ASN A 126 13.02 0.07 4.48
CA ASN A 126 13.21 -1.28 3.96
C ASN A 126 13.41 -2.38 5.03
N PRO A 127 12.63 -2.40 6.14
CA PRO A 127 12.68 -3.53 7.05
C PRO A 127 12.02 -4.77 6.42
N THR A 128 12.28 -5.93 7.02
CA THR A 128 11.51 -7.16 6.74
C THR A 128 10.20 -7.14 7.53
N LEU A 129 9.08 -7.38 6.84
CA LEU A 129 7.77 -7.58 7.47
C LEU A 129 7.36 -9.05 7.35
N ARG A 130 6.82 -9.60 8.43
CA ARG A 130 6.23 -10.94 8.47
C ARG A 130 4.90 -10.93 9.22
N PRO A 131 3.96 -11.83 8.91
CA PRO A 131 2.75 -12.02 9.73
C PRO A 131 3.11 -12.26 11.19
N ALA A 132 2.25 -11.81 12.09
CA ALA A 132 2.40 -12.06 13.52
C ALA A 132 1.03 -12.24 14.17
N GLU A 133 1.03 -12.74 15.40
CA GLU A 133 -0.14 -12.70 16.27
C GLU A 133 0.07 -11.57 17.28
N HIS A 134 -0.65 -10.47 17.12
CA HIS A 134 -0.57 -9.33 18.03
C HIS A 134 -1.85 -8.50 17.98
N ARG A 135 -2.31 -8.04 19.14
CA ARG A 135 -3.40 -7.05 19.25
C ARG A 135 -2.81 -5.78 19.87
N PRO A 136 -2.70 -4.68 19.12
CA PRO A 136 -2.16 -3.45 19.68
C PRO A 136 -3.16 -2.86 20.67
N GLN A 137 -2.64 -2.24 21.73
CA GLN A 137 -3.43 -1.29 22.51
C GLN A 137 -3.49 0.03 21.74
N LEU A 138 -4.69 0.54 21.54
CA LEU A 138 -4.94 1.79 20.84
C LEU A 138 -5.45 2.82 21.83
N THR A 139 -4.99 4.05 21.67
CA THR A 139 -5.58 5.22 22.32
C THR A 139 -6.67 5.80 21.41
N SER A 140 -7.75 6.31 21.99
CA SER A 140 -8.84 6.93 21.25
C SER A 140 -9.03 8.38 21.66
N LEU A 141 -9.39 9.22 20.70
CA LEU A 141 -9.80 10.61 20.92
C LEU A 141 -11.17 10.82 20.28
N SER A 142 -12.16 11.17 21.08
CA SER A 142 -13.46 11.63 20.62
C SER A 142 -13.39 13.12 20.33
N LEU A 143 -13.87 13.55 19.17
CA LEU A 143 -13.82 14.93 18.71
C LEU A 143 -15.21 15.36 18.26
N ASP A 144 -15.62 16.54 18.72
CA ASP A 144 -16.89 17.18 18.37
C ASP A 144 -16.64 18.65 17.97
N ILE A 145 -17.37 19.14 16.96
CA ILE A 145 -17.19 20.48 16.38
C ILE A 145 -18.56 21.14 16.25
N GLU A 146 -18.69 22.35 16.81
CA GLU A 146 -19.85 23.21 16.62
C GLU A 146 -19.54 24.35 15.66
N THR A 147 -20.48 24.67 14.77
CA THR A 147 -20.31 25.68 13.72
C THR A 147 -21.51 26.61 13.64
N ASP A 148 -21.30 27.85 13.20
CA ASP A 148 -22.39 28.78 12.93
C ASP A 148 -23.06 28.48 11.57
N GLY A 149 -23.90 27.43 11.55
CA GLY A 149 -24.56 26.96 10.34
C GLY A 149 -23.62 26.32 9.31
N PHE A 150 -24.18 25.87 8.19
CA PHE A 150 -23.43 25.14 7.15
C PHE A 150 -22.47 26.09 6.41
N GLY A 151 -21.16 25.87 6.61
CA GLY A 151 -20.10 26.69 6.00
C GLY A 151 -19.73 27.95 6.78
N GLY A 152 -20.33 28.17 7.95
CA GLY A 152 -19.91 29.24 8.87
C GLY A 152 -18.65 28.90 9.66
N PRO A 153 -18.13 29.86 10.45
CA PRO A 153 -16.96 29.63 11.28
C PRO A 153 -17.21 28.54 12.33
N ILE A 154 -16.12 27.88 12.74
CA ILE A 154 -16.13 26.99 13.91
C ILE A 154 -16.35 27.84 15.16
N ILE A 155 -17.36 27.48 15.95
CA ILE A 155 -17.69 28.11 17.23
C ILE A 155 -16.89 27.44 18.36
N SER A 156 -16.87 26.11 18.40
CA SER A 156 -16.16 25.36 19.43
C SER A 156 -15.66 24.01 18.93
N ILE A 157 -14.68 23.46 19.66
CA ILE A 157 -14.13 22.12 19.46
C ILE A 157 -14.05 21.47 20.84
N ALA A 158 -14.66 20.31 21.01
CA ALA A 158 -14.55 19.49 22.20
C ALA A 158 -13.71 18.24 21.92
N LEU A 159 -12.86 17.88 22.89
CA LEU A 159 -11.94 16.75 22.82
C LEU A 159 -12.05 15.94 24.12
N VAL A 160 -12.20 14.62 24.00
CA VAL A 160 -12.18 13.69 25.13
C VAL A 160 -11.32 12.50 24.74
N ASP A 161 -10.26 12.23 25.51
CA ASP A 161 -9.41 11.06 25.30
C ASP A 161 -9.80 9.89 26.22
N ASP A 162 -9.05 8.80 26.13
CA ASP A 162 -9.22 7.60 26.93
C ASP A 162 -8.78 7.74 28.40
N THR A 163 -8.25 8.91 28.78
CA THR A 163 -7.80 9.19 30.16
C THR A 163 -8.81 9.94 31.02
N GLY A 164 -9.88 10.49 30.41
CA GLY A 164 -11.01 11.12 31.10
C GLY A 164 -10.80 12.59 31.44
#